data_AF-A0A7S4PKY6-F1
#
_entry.id   AF-A0A7S4PKY6-F1
#
_cell.length_a   1.000
_cell.length_b   1.000
_cell.length_c   1.000
_cell.angle_alpha   90.00
_cell.angle_beta   90.00
_cell.angle_gamma   90.00
#
_symmetry.space_group_name_H-M   'P 1'
#
loop_
_entity.id
_entity.type
_entity.pdbx_description
1 polymer ?
#
loop_
_entity_poly.entity_id
_entity_poly.type
_entity_poly.pdbx_seq_one_letter_code
_entity_poly.pdbx_strand_id
1 'polypeptide(L)'
;MFASIYDASLKRVDRAVEKVLIHLQGEVCRITDVVRQNMLFDNLHDLNVALKHWLEDPEVRVMHVRDRLSNGHSGYRDITLIVSFVNSVAMHNNVLGHVCEVRLSLISLHSIIVLGKHTQYLRRKMVLRKTNK
;
A
#
# COMPACT_ATOMS: atom_id res chain seq x y z
N MET A 1 19.66 10.30 -4.67
CA MET A 1 18.20 10.50 -4.58
C MET A 1 17.58 10.48 -5.98
N PHE A 2 17.14 9.32 -6.46
CA PHE A 2 16.16 9.19 -7.53
C PHE A 2 15.28 7.98 -7.23
N ALA A 3 14.17 8.20 -6.53
CA ALA A 3 13.12 7.18 -6.48
C ALA A 3 12.35 7.27 -7.80
N SER A 4 12.25 6.18 -8.56
CA SER A 4 11.28 6.15 -9.67
C SER A 4 9.89 6.04 -9.05
N ILE A 5 9.09 7.10 -9.15
CA ILE A 5 7.71 7.13 -8.69
C ILE A 5 6.87 6.43 -9.76
N TYR A 6 6.32 5.26 -9.41
CA TYR A 6 5.43 4.56 -10.33
C TYR A 6 4.00 4.96 -10.04
N ASP A 7 3.47 5.92 -10.81
CA ASP A 7 2.13 6.45 -10.59
C ASP A 7 1.11 5.30 -10.62
N ALA A 8 0.52 5.04 -9.45
CA ALA A 8 -0.42 3.95 -9.32
C ALA A 8 -1.82 4.52 -9.53
N SER A 9 -2.46 4.09 -10.62
CA SER A 9 -3.85 4.43 -10.88
C SER A 9 -4.73 4.13 -9.66
N LEU A 10 -5.76 4.95 -9.49
CA LEU A 10 -6.84 4.68 -8.54
C LEU A 10 -7.30 3.23 -8.68
N LYS A 11 -7.62 2.61 -7.54
CA LYS A 11 -8.16 1.25 -7.54
C LYS A 11 -9.46 1.24 -8.34
N ARG A 12 -9.54 0.31 -9.30
CA ARG A 12 -10.77 0.09 -10.06
C ARG A 12 -11.93 -0.29 -9.12
N VAL A 13 -13.13 0.19 -9.44
CA VAL A 13 -14.33 0.00 -8.61
C VAL A 13 -14.64 -1.47 -8.37
N ASP A 14 -14.60 -2.30 -9.41
CA ASP A 14 -14.80 -3.75 -9.33
C ASP A 14 -13.82 -4.42 -8.35
N ARG A 15 -12.55 -4.01 -8.39
CA ARG A 15 -11.50 -4.50 -7.49
C ARG A 15 -11.70 -4.02 -6.05
N ALA A 16 -12.26 -2.83 -5.85
CA ALA A 16 -12.60 -2.30 -4.53
C ALA A 16 -13.75 -3.07 -3.91
N VAL A 17 -14.86 -3.22 -4.65
CA VAL A 17 -16.03 -4.01 -4.23
C VAL A 17 -15.61 -5.44 -3.89
N GLU A 18 -14.84 -6.07 -4.78
CA GLU A 18 -14.31 -7.41 -4.54
C GLU A 18 -13.47 -7.50 -3.27
N LYS A 19 -12.59 -6.52 -3.02
CA LYS A 19 -11.75 -6.51 -1.82
C LYS A 19 -12.60 -6.39 -0.56
N VAL A 20 -13.60 -5.50 -0.57
CA VAL A 20 -14.52 -5.30 0.55
C VAL A 20 -15.26 -6.60 0.89
N LEU A 21 -15.86 -7.23 -0.11
CA LEU A 21 -16.65 -8.45 0.09
C LEU A 21 -15.80 -9.66 0.51
N ILE A 22 -14.62 -9.85 -0.09
CA ILE A 22 -13.82 -11.06 0.13
C ILE A 22 -12.86 -10.92 1.32
N HIS A 23 -12.28 -9.74 1.54
CA HIS A 23 -11.17 -9.58 2.49
C HIS A 23 -11.51 -8.70 3.70
N LEU A 24 -12.56 -7.88 3.60
CA LEU A 24 -12.95 -6.92 4.64
C LEU A 24 -14.35 -7.20 5.19
N GLN A 25 -14.92 -8.39 4.93
CA GLN A 25 -16.21 -8.83 5.48
C GLN A 25 -17.37 -7.86 5.21
N GLY A 26 -17.34 -7.13 4.09
CA GLY A 26 -18.36 -6.14 3.75
C GLY A 26 -18.15 -4.74 4.35
N GLU A 27 -17.17 -4.56 5.24
CA GLU A 27 -16.90 -3.28 5.91
C GLU A 27 -16.16 -2.32 4.99
N VAL A 28 -16.92 -1.50 4.27
CA VAL A 28 -16.40 -0.52 3.29
C VAL A 28 -15.40 0.44 3.93
N CYS A 29 -15.64 0.88 5.17
CA CYS A 29 -14.78 1.83 5.88
C CYS A 29 -13.34 1.34 6.12
N ARG A 30 -13.07 0.04 5.93
CA ARG A 30 -11.73 -0.55 6.12
C ARG A 30 -10.89 -0.61 4.86
N ILE A 31 -11.39 -0.12 3.72
CA ILE A 31 -10.58 -0.04 2.50
C ILE A 31 -9.57 1.10 2.62
N THR A 32 -8.29 0.79 2.49
CA THR A 32 -7.20 1.76 2.68
C THR A 32 -6.39 2.06 1.42
N ASP A 33 -6.63 1.33 0.33
CA ASP A 33 -5.81 1.33 -0.88
C ASP A 33 -6.62 1.66 -2.14
N VAL A 34 -7.59 2.57 -1.98
CA VAL A 34 -8.30 3.23 -3.10
C VAL A 34 -7.32 4.17 -3.80
N VAL A 35 -6.76 5.10 -3.03
CA VAL A 35 -5.59 5.91 -3.40
C VAL A 35 -4.36 5.21 -2.88
N ARG A 36 -3.37 4.99 -3.74
CA ARG A 36 -2.17 4.25 -3.39
C ARG A 36 -1.02 4.70 -4.27
N GLN A 37 0.20 4.58 -3.77
CA GLN A 37 1.42 4.91 -4.50
C GLN A 37 2.52 3.90 -4.18
N ASN A 38 3.37 3.61 -5.16
CA ASN A 38 4.56 2.78 -4.94
C ASN A 38 5.81 3.55 -5.33
N MET A 39 6.71 3.71 -4.36
CA MET A 39 8.01 4.34 -4.52
C MET A 39 9.07 3.25 -4.58
N LEU A 40 9.89 3.29 -5.62
CA LEU A 40 10.95 2.33 -5.85
C LEU A 40 12.31 2.96 -5.55
N PHE A 41 13.16 2.23 -4.84
CA PHE A 41 14.48 2.66 -4.42
C PHE A 41 15.54 1.68 -4.91
N ASP A 42 16.73 2.18 -5.25
CA ASP A 42 17.84 1.32 -5.68
C ASP A 42 18.45 0.53 -4.50
N ASN A 43 18.47 1.13 -3.32
CA ASN A 43 19.15 0.58 -2.15
C ASN A 43 18.36 0.82 -0.85
N LEU A 44 18.70 0.06 0.19
CA LEU A 44 18.04 0.11 1.50
C LEU A 44 18.27 1.44 2.24
N HIS A 45 19.41 2.10 1.98
CA HIS A 45 19.72 3.37 2.63
C HIS A 45 18.72 4.45 2.21
N ASP A 46 18.52 4.63 0.90
CA ASP A 46 17.56 5.60 0.36
C ASP A 46 16.12 5.28 0.79
N LEU A 47 15.75 4.01 0.84
CA LEU A 47 14.44 3.57 1.34
C LEU A 47 14.25 3.96 2.82
N ASN A 48 15.26 3.73 3.67
CA ASN A 48 15.20 4.07 5.09
C ASN A 48 15.16 5.58 5.31
N VAL A 49 15.91 6.35 4.52
CA VAL A 49 15.81 7.82 4.53
C VAL A 49 14.38 8.24 4.19
N ALA A 50 13.81 7.75 3.10
CA ALA A 50 12.43 8.08 2.73
C ALA A 50 11.41 7.67 3.81
N LEU A 51 11.56 6.50 4.40
CA LEU A 51 10.70 6.06 5.52
C LEU A 51 10.77 7.03 6.70
N LYS A 52 11.98 7.46 7.08
CA LYS A 52 12.18 8.42 8.16
C LYS A 52 11.47 9.75 7.86
N HIS A 53 11.63 10.26 6.64
CA HIS A 53 10.92 11.47 6.21
C HIS A 53 9.39 11.32 6.34
N TRP A 54 8.81 10.20 5.90
CA TRP A 54 7.37 9.95 6.05
C TRP A 54 6.89 9.88 7.51
N LEU A 55 7.73 9.37 8.42
CA LEU A 55 7.39 9.22 9.84
C LEU A 55 7.52 10.55 10.61
N GLU A 56 8.41 11.43 10.16
CA GLU A 56 8.73 12.69 10.83
C GLU A 56 8.03 13.91 10.22
N ASP A 57 7.39 13.75 9.05
CA ASP A 57 6.67 14.82 8.37
C ASP A 57 5.44 15.29 9.17
N PRO A 58 5.40 16.54 9.65
CA PRO A 58 4.28 17.05 10.45
C PRO A 58 2.98 17.20 9.66
N GLU A 59 3.02 17.20 8.32
CA GLU A 59 1.84 17.28 7.45
C GLU A 59 1.22 15.90 7.17
N VAL A 60 1.86 14.82 7.63
CA VAL A 60 1.42 13.46 7.41
C VAL A 60 1.14 12.76 8.72
N ARG A 61 -0.05 12.17 8.82
CA ARG A 61 -0.38 11.24 9.90
C ARG A 61 -0.20 9.81 9.43
N VAL A 62 0.84 9.13 9.93
CA VAL A 62 1.04 7.69 9.71
C VAL A 62 0.17 6.89 10.68
N MET A 63 -0.83 6.18 10.15
CA MET A 63 -1.79 5.41 10.95
C MET A 63 -1.35 3.97 11.17
N HIS A 64 -0.67 3.38 10.20
CA HIS A 64 -0.20 2.00 10.29
C HIS A 64 1.06 1.79 9.45
N VAL A 65 2.01 1.05 10.01
CA VAL A 65 3.23 0.62 9.32
C VAL A 65 3.21 -0.90 9.24
N ARG A 66 3.37 -1.43 8.03
CA ARG A 66 3.52 -2.85 7.78
C ARG A 66 4.86 -3.12 7.13
N ASP A 67 5.80 -3.63 7.92
CA ASP A 67 7.10 -4.08 7.44
C ASP A 67 7.01 -5.52 6.91
N ARG A 68 7.11 -5.66 5.58
CA ARG A 68 7.18 -6.96 4.90
C ARG A 68 8.59 -7.28 4.42
N LEU A 69 9.58 -6.43 4.70
CA LEU A 69 11.00 -6.72 4.47
C LEU A 69 11.50 -7.72 5.51
N SER A 70 11.21 -7.48 6.79
CA SER A 70 11.62 -8.37 7.89
C SER A 70 10.73 -9.62 8.02
N ASN A 71 9.41 -9.48 7.86
CA ASN A 71 8.42 -10.51 8.20
C ASN A 71 7.61 -11.06 7.01
N GLY A 72 8.25 -11.19 5.84
CA GLY A 72 7.54 -11.46 4.59
C GLY A 72 7.12 -12.92 4.37
N HIS A 73 5.97 -13.34 4.92
CA HIS A 73 5.36 -14.68 4.69
C HIS A 73 4.74 -14.90 3.29
N SER A 74 4.69 -13.88 2.43
CA SER A 74 3.92 -13.89 1.18
C SER A 74 4.73 -13.47 -0.06
N GLY A 75 6.05 -13.55 -0.02
CA GLY A 75 6.92 -13.13 -1.13
C GLY A 75 7.00 -11.61 -1.35
N TYR A 76 6.05 -10.83 -0.83
CA TYR A 76 6.17 -9.37 -0.76
C TYR A 76 7.36 -8.97 0.11
N ARG A 77 8.09 -7.96 -0.36
CA ARG A 77 9.27 -7.35 0.29
C ARG A 77 9.21 -5.85 0.08
N ASP A 78 8.42 -5.20 0.91
CA ASP A 78 8.22 -3.75 0.92
C ASP A 78 7.90 -3.29 2.35
N ILE A 79 7.93 -1.98 2.56
CA ILE A 79 7.31 -1.34 3.74
C ILE A 79 6.07 -0.63 3.24
N THR A 80 4.92 -0.90 3.87
CA THR A 80 3.65 -0.27 3.52
C THR A 80 3.21 0.66 4.64
N LEU A 81 2.91 1.91 4.29
CA LEU A 81 2.40 2.93 5.18
C LEU A 81 0.94 3.21 4.82
N ILE A 82 0.06 3.20 5.82
CA ILE A 82 -1.27 3.81 5.70
C ILE A 82 -1.18 5.20 6.30
N VAL A 83 -1.40 6.21 5.46
CA VAL A 83 -1.20 7.61 5.81
C VAL A 83 -2.44 8.44 5.53
N SER A 84 -2.61 9.56 6.21
CA SER A 84 -3.52 10.64 5.81
C SER A 84 -2.81 11.98 5.87
N PHE A 85 -3.14 12.89 4.96
CA PHE A 85 -2.60 14.24 4.95
C PHE A 85 -3.43 15.13 5.87
N VAL A 86 -2.74 15.93 6.71
CA VAL A 86 -3.36 16.83 7.69
C VAL A 86 -3.02 18.30 7.41
N ASN A 87 -2.66 18.62 6.17
CA ASN A 87 -2.30 19.97 5.72
C ASN A 87 -3.47 20.75 5.12
N SER A 88 -3.23 22.03 4.84
CA SER A 88 -4.21 22.97 4.27
C SER A 88 -4.71 22.54 2.89
N VAL A 89 -3.88 21.88 2.09
CA VAL A 89 -4.26 21.36 0.77
C VAL A 89 -5.31 20.26 0.91
N ALA A 90 -5.11 19.31 1.83
CA ALA A 90 -6.09 18.26 2.10
C ALA A 90 -7.42 18.81 2.62
N MET A 91 -7.36 19.85 3.46
CA MET A 91 -8.54 20.56 3.96
C MET A 91 -9.29 21.27 2.81
N HIS A 92 -8.58 22.03 1.97
CA HIS A 92 -9.19 22.77 0.87
C HIS A 92 -9.88 21.85 -0.15
N ASN A 93 -9.33 20.66 -0.38
CA ASN A 93 -9.88 19.67 -1.29
C ASN A 93 -10.92 18.73 -0.64
N ASN A 94 -11.32 18.97 0.63
CA ASN A 94 -12.26 18.11 1.38
C ASN A 94 -11.84 16.63 1.47
N VAL A 95 -10.53 16.37 1.52
CA VAL A 95 -9.95 15.03 1.66
C VAL A 95 -9.18 14.87 2.97
N LEU A 96 -9.37 15.80 3.92
CA LEU A 96 -8.75 15.73 5.23
C LEU A 96 -9.13 14.41 5.93
N GLY A 97 -8.12 13.65 6.36
CA GLY A 97 -8.33 12.33 6.98
C GLY A 97 -8.60 11.19 6.01
N HIS A 98 -8.71 11.43 4.70
CA HIS A 98 -8.75 10.36 3.71
C HIS A 98 -7.43 9.60 3.72
N VAL A 99 -7.51 8.27 3.76
CA VAL A 99 -6.32 7.41 3.85
C VAL A 99 -5.77 7.03 2.48
N CYS A 100 -4.46 6.96 2.40
CA CYS A 100 -3.71 6.54 1.23
C CYS A 100 -2.74 5.43 1.62
N GLU A 101 -2.50 4.48 0.72
CA GLU A 101 -1.49 3.45 0.91
C GLU A 101 -0.20 3.83 0.16
N VAL A 102 0.89 4.08 0.88
CA VAL A 102 2.22 4.30 0.29
C VAL A 102 3.06 3.06 0.50
N ARG A 103 3.66 2.54 -0.58
CA ARG A 103 4.57 1.39 -0.54
C ARG A 103 5.98 1.84 -0.88
N LEU A 104 6.94 1.44 -0.06
CA LEU A 104 8.37 1.66 -0.27
C LEU A 104 9.01 0.31 -0.60
N SER A 105 9.53 0.16 -1.82
CA SER A 105 10.09 -1.11 -2.28
C SER A 105 11.47 -0.92 -2.89
N LEU A 106 12.33 -1.94 -2.82
CA LEU A 106 13.56 -1.97 -3.61
C LEU A 106 13.26 -2.39 -5.05
N ILE A 107 13.89 -1.77 -6.05
CA ILE A 107 13.74 -2.12 -7.48
C ILE A 107 14.07 -3.60 -7.73
N SER A 108 15.19 -4.05 -7.16
CA SER A 108 15.67 -5.44 -7.26
C SER A 108 14.64 -6.45 -6.75
N LEU A 109 13.93 -6.15 -5.66
CA LEU A 109 12.91 -7.03 -5.11
C LEU A 109 11.56 -6.88 -5.82
N HIS A 110 11.19 -5.64 -6.18
CA HIS A 110 9.92 -5.38 -6.85
C HIS A 110 9.80 -6.13 -8.18
N SER A 111 10.87 -6.12 -8.98
CA SER A 111 10.92 -6.80 -10.28
C SER A 111 10.68 -8.31 -10.18
N ILE A 112 11.31 -8.98 -9.20
CA ILE A 112 11.12 -10.42 -8.94
C ILE A 112 9.67 -10.73 -8.56
N ILE A 113 9.06 -9.89 -7.71
CA ILE A 113 7.72 -10.15 -7.17
C ILE A 113 6.66 -9.98 -8.26
N VAL A 114 6.76 -8.98 -9.16
CA VAL A 114 5.75 -8.72 -10.22
C VAL A 114 5.40 -9.97 -11.03
N LEU A 115 6.37 -10.83 -11.33
CA LEU A 115 6.17 -12.07 -12.07
C LEU A 115 5.29 -13.10 -11.33
N GLY A 116 5.27 -13.10 -9.99
CA GLY A 116 4.52 -14.05 -9.16
C GLY A 116 3.22 -13.53 -8.53
N LYS A 117 2.97 -12.20 -8.57
CA LYS A 117 1.86 -11.54 -7.84
C LYS A 117 0.49 -12.09 -8.17
N HIS A 118 0.19 -12.26 -9.46
CA HIS A 118 -1.17 -12.62 -9.91
C HIS A 118 -1.55 -14.04 -9.45
N THR A 119 -0.65 -15.00 -9.61
CA THR A 119 -0.88 -16.40 -9.24
C THR A 119 -1.14 -16.58 -7.74
N GLN A 120 -0.37 -15.90 -6.89
CA GLN A 120 -0.55 -16.00 -5.44
C GLN A 120 -1.84 -15.30 -4.96
N TYR A 121 -2.19 -14.17 -5.57
CA TYR A 121 -3.47 -13.50 -5.34
C TYR A 121 -4.66 -14.43 -5.65
N LEU A 122 -4.63 -15.10 -6.81
CA LEU A 122 -5.67 -16.06 -7.20
C LEU A 122 -5.78 -17.23 -6.23
N ARG A 123 -4.65 -17.79 -5.77
CA ARG A 123 -4.64 -18.85 -4.75
C ARG A 123 -5.33 -18.43 -3.46
N ARG A 124 -4.99 -17.26 -2.91
CA ARG A 124 -5.58 -16.76 -1.67
C ARG A 124 -7.09 -16.49 -1.82
N LYS A 125 -7.50 -15.94 -2.97
CA LYS A 125 -8.91 -15.73 -3.31
C LYS A 125 -9.70 -17.04 -3.34
N MET A 126 -9.12 -18.12 -3.85
CA MET A 126 -9.78 -19.44 -3.86
C MET A 126 -10.00 -19.99 -2.45
N VAL A 127 -9.05 -19.80 -1.53
CA VAL A 127 -9.21 -20.23 -0.14
C VAL A 127 -10.30 -19.43 0.57
N LEU A 128 -10.25 -18.10 0.50
CA LEU A 128 -11.20 -17.23 1.21
C LEU A 128 -12.66 -17.40 0.72
N ARG A 129 -12.86 -17.71 -0.56
CA ARG A 129 -14.20 -18.04 -1.09
C ARG A 129 -14.79 -19.32 -0.51
N LYS A 130 -13.95 -20.27 -0.08
CA LYS A 130 -14.43 -21.51 0.56
C LYS A 130 -14.83 -21.30 2.01
N THR A 131 -14.23 -20.33 2.69
CA THR A 131 -14.47 -20.04 4.12
C THR A 131 -15.66 -19.10 4.37
N ASN A 132 -16.11 -18.35 3.36
CA ASN A 132 -17.27 -17.44 3.44
C ASN A 132 -18.58 -18.09 2.93
N LYS A 133 -18.65 -19.43 2.87
CA LYS A 133 -19.88 -20.20 2.66
C LYS A 133 -20.29 -20.81 3.99
#